data_AF-A0AA47N2L6-F1
#
_entry.id   AF-A0AA47N2L6-F1
#
_cell.length_a   1.000
_cell.length_b   1.000
_cell.length_c   1.000
_cell.angle_alpha   90.00
_cell.angle_beta   90.00
_cell.angle_gamma   90.00
#
_symmetry.space_group_name_H-M   'P 1'
#
loop_
_entity.id
_entity.type
_entity.pdbx_description
1 polymer ?
#
loop_
_entity_poly.entity_id
_entity_poly.type
_entity_poly.pdbx_seq_one_letter_code
_entity_poly.pdbx_strand_id
1 'polypeptide(L)'
;MTKQCTCGKVCKNIHGLKIHRARMKCPLGAEATQRTGVTPGETQEVPGPESPHSAQNLQVLQTNSSSIKSDRRRIKWPAASMNSIWQEFDDDVDQILEGMAKGEADKKLQVMTTTIVNIAAERFGEVEKKSSGTAYSMNKRAYKAAEERTGLAQLMCILRKNIRVLRRAEWHRRRRRERARKRAAFIANPFKFTKDLLGQKHSGKLASSQEDIDQHLKQTYSDPAREQEAFMDDLTVMTESVPGCRWILKGLEKLVEWARMRFKPIKSRSMVLRKGKWRTSSGTAIPTITEKPVKSLGKVFDCSLRDTTSIQSTCTELDGWLKSVDKSGLPGKFKAWVYQHGILPRILWPLLVYAVPISTVETLERRVSNHLRRWLGLPRSLSSIALYGNTNKLQLPFKSLEEEFKVTRAREVVQYRDASDPKVAKAGIQVRTGRKWRAEEAVQEADARLRQRCLVGVVTRGRAGLGSFPSPQMNTRGKERRRLVQEEVRAAVEETRTCKAVGMKQQGAWTRWENAVERKCMTCFQARSSWEDRLEEAFERKLSKYAGLVSDCHQAGWRARCFPVEVGCRGFAARSLARAFSTLGIEGERKRRAIRSTTDAAERASRWLWLKRGEPWSHGN
;
A
#
# COMPACT_ATOMS: atom_id res chain seq x y z
N MET A 1 21.75 48.87 -8.90
CA MET A 1 22.43 48.27 -7.72
C MET A 1 22.61 46.78 -7.94
N THR A 2 23.86 46.33 -8.09
CA THR A 2 24.23 44.90 -8.14
C THR A 2 23.85 44.22 -6.82
N LYS A 3 23.43 42.95 -6.87
CA LYS A 3 22.98 42.19 -5.69
C LYS A 3 23.77 40.89 -5.59
N GLN A 4 24.33 40.64 -4.41
CA GLN A 4 25.20 39.49 -4.16
C GLN A 4 24.43 38.31 -3.55
N CYS A 5 24.77 37.10 -3.96
CA CYS A 5 24.26 35.86 -3.41
C CYS A 5 25.07 35.42 -2.18
N THR A 6 24.47 34.60 -1.30
CA THR A 6 25.15 34.01 -0.12
C THR A 6 26.32 33.09 -0.49
N CYS A 7 26.42 32.67 -1.75
CA CYS A 7 27.58 31.96 -2.31
C CYS A 7 28.64 32.89 -2.95
N GLY A 8 28.56 34.20 -2.73
CA GLY A 8 29.54 35.20 -3.19
C GLY A 8 29.31 35.76 -4.60
N LYS A 9 28.43 35.17 -5.42
CA LYS A 9 28.20 35.64 -6.80
C LYS A 9 27.42 36.96 -6.88
N VAL A 10 27.97 37.94 -7.59
CA VAL A 10 27.32 39.24 -7.84
C VAL A 10 26.46 39.17 -9.11
N CYS A 11 25.17 39.47 -8.98
CA CYS A 11 24.22 39.50 -10.09
C CYS A 11 23.81 40.95 -10.40
N LYS A 12 23.62 41.26 -11.69
CA LYS A 12 23.27 42.63 -12.15
C LYS A 12 21.92 43.12 -11.62
N ASN A 13 20.97 42.22 -11.35
CA ASN A 13 19.62 42.53 -10.87
C ASN A 13 19.02 41.39 -10.01
N ILE A 14 17.93 41.69 -9.29
CA ILE A 14 17.25 40.76 -8.37
C ILE A 14 16.70 39.53 -9.12
N HIS A 15 16.24 39.71 -10.36
CA HIS A 15 15.75 38.61 -11.18
C HIS A 15 16.87 37.60 -11.49
N GLY A 16 18.05 38.08 -11.90
CA GLY A 16 19.23 37.22 -12.10
C GLY A 16 19.66 36.51 -10.83
N LEU A 17 19.54 37.17 -9.67
CA LEU A 17 19.84 36.57 -8.37
C LEU A 17 18.87 35.43 -8.01
N LYS A 18 17.56 35.59 -8.28
CA LYS A 18 16.56 34.54 -8.05
C LYS A 18 16.80 33.31 -8.94
N ILE A 19 17.12 33.52 -10.23
CA ILE A 19 17.46 32.42 -11.15
C ILE A 19 18.72 31.68 -10.68
N HIS A 20 19.76 32.43 -10.30
CA HIS A 20 21.00 31.85 -9.81
C HIS A 20 20.77 31.01 -8.54
N ARG A 21 20.02 31.55 -7.57
CA ARG A 21 19.65 30.85 -6.32
C ARG A 21 18.82 29.59 -6.59
N ALA A 22 17.87 29.63 -7.53
CA ALA A 22 17.05 28.48 -7.88
C ALA A 22 17.87 27.36 -8.56
N ARG A 23 18.80 27.72 -9.45
CA ARG A 23 19.68 26.75 -10.12
C ARG A 23 20.70 26.13 -9.17
N MET A 24 21.29 26.92 -8.28
CA MET A 24 22.39 26.49 -7.40
C MET A 24 21.94 26.09 -5.99
N LYS A 25 20.64 26.20 -5.68
CA LYS A 25 20.02 25.88 -4.38
C LYS A 25 20.69 26.55 -3.17
N CYS A 26 21.05 27.82 -3.30
CA CYS A 26 21.67 28.57 -2.19
C CYS A 26 20.62 28.97 -1.13
N PRO A 27 20.88 28.77 0.18
CA PRO A 27 19.93 29.09 1.25
C PRO A 27 19.72 30.60 1.40
N LEU A 28 18.50 30.98 1.79
CA LEU A 28 18.12 32.36 2.09
C LEU A 28 18.74 32.76 3.45
N GLY A 29 19.60 33.77 3.46
CA GLY A 29 20.09 34.39 4.69
C GLY A 29 18.98 35.16 5.39
N ALA A 30 18.98 35.11 6.72
CA ALA A 30 18.01 35.73 7.61
C ALA A 30 18.20 37.25 7.74
N GLU A 31 17.08 37.99 7.68
CA GLU A 31 16.78 39.35 8.19
C GLU A 31 15.45 39.78 7.50
N ALA A 32 14.41 40.35 8.12
CA ALA A 32 14.20 40.87 9.46
C ALA A 32 12.68 40.90 9.82
N THR A 33 12.47 41.08 11.12
CA THR A 33 11.32 41.03 12.03
C THR A 33 10.25 42.12 11.86
N GLN A 34 8.97 41.81 12.20
CA GLN A 34 7.98 42.62 12.98
C GLN A 34 6.64 41.83 12.97
N ARG A 35 5.75 41.77 13.97
CA ARG A 35 5.65 42.20 15.37
C ARG A 35 4.53 41.34 16.02
N THR A 36 4.58 41.23 17.33
CA THR A 36 3.77 40.46 18.31
C THR A 36 2.24 40.56 18.23
N GLY A 37 1.54 39.47 18.60
CA GLY A 37 0.12 39.45 18.99
C GLY A 37 -0.37 38.04 19.36
N VAL A 38 -1.04 37.89 20.50
CA VAL A 38 -1.26 36.66 21.30
C VAL A 38 -2.66 36.07 21.09
N THR A 39 -2.76 34.75 20.84
CA THR A 39 -3.72 33.73 21.37
C THR A 39 -4.13 32.67 20.31
N PRO A 40 -4.10 31.35 20.65
CA PRO A 40 -4.63 30.28 19.82
C PRO A 40 -6.01 29.82 20.32
N GLY A 41 -7.02 29.84 19.44
CA GLY A 41 -8.35 29.31 19.71
C GLY A 41 -8.95 28.64 18.47
N GLU A 42 -9.30 27.37 18.64
CA GLU A 42 -10.39 26.65 17.96
C GLU A 42 -10.27 26.33 16.46
N THR A 43 -9.80 25.11 16.16
CA THR A 43 -10.20 24.39 14.95
C THR A 43 -11.45 23.57 15.28
N GLN A 44 -12.61 23.98 14.75
CA GLN A 44 -13.75 23.10 14.51
C GLN A 44 -13.61 22.44 13.14
N GLU A 45 -13.88 21.14 13.11
CA GLU A 45 -14.08 20.29 11.94
C GLU A 45 -15.21 20.84 11.04
N VAL A 46 -15.27 20.54 9.75
CA VAL A 46 -16.01 19.41 9.11
C VAL A 46 -16.09 19.81 7.59
N PRO A 47 -16.50 19.00 6.60
CA PRO A 47 -16.19 17.62 6.21
C PRO A 47 -15.48 17.58 4.83
N GLY A 48 -14.71 16.53 4.55
CA GLY A 48 -14.26 16.22 3.19
C GLY A 48 -15.12 15.10 2.57
N PRO A 49 -15.90 15.36 1.50
CA PRO A 49 -16.35 14.31 0.60
C PRO A 49 -15.21 14.00 -0.37
N GLU A 50 -14.68 12.78 -0.27
CA GLU A 50 -14.02 12.12 -1.39
C GLU A 50 -15.04 11.95 -2.54
N SER A 51 -14.62 12.19 -3.79
CA SER A 51 -14.88 11.17 -4.81
C SER A 51 -13.88 11.23 -5.97
N PRO A 52 -13.32 10.07 -6.37
CA PRO A 52 -12.36 9.92 -7.45
C PRO A 52 -13.08 9.66 -8.78
N HIS A 53 -12.81 10.46 -9.82
CA HIS A 53 -13.42 10.23 -11.12
C HIS A 53 -12.82 8.99 -11.82
N SER A 54 -13.61 7.92 -11.83
CA SER A 54 -13.59 6.82 -12.80
C SER A 54 -14.20 7.30 -14.11
N ALA A 55 -13.59 6.92 -15.23
CA ALA A 55 -14.14 7.13 -16.56
C ALA A 55 -15.38 6.23 -16.78
N GLN A 56 -16.55 6.83 -16.89
CA GLN A 56 -17.73 6.24 -17.52
C GLN A 56 -18.37 7.28 -18.45
N ASN A 57 -18.57 6.84 -19.69
CA ASN A 57 -19.37 7.40 -20.78
C ASN A 57 -20.12 8.70 -20.50
N LEU A 58 -19.58 9.82 -21.00
CA LEU A 58 -20.39 10.96 -21.38
C LEU A 58 -20.96 10.69 -22.78
N GLN A 59 -22.15 10.10 -22.83
CA GLN A 59 -23.10 10.52 -23.85
C GLN A 59 -23.38 12.00 -23.55
N VAL A 60 -22.91 12.87 -24.45
CA VAL A 60 -23.27 14.26 -24.46
C VAL A 60 -24.77 14.31 -24.70
N LEU A 61 -25.54 14.54 -23.63
CA LEU A 61 -26.87 15.12 -23.74
C LEU A 61 -26.70 16.42 -24.52
N GLN A 62 -27.27 16.45 -25.72
CA GLN A 62 -27.45 17.66 -26.51
C GLN A 62 -28.18 18.68 -25.64
N THR A 63 -27.43 19.61 -25.04
CA THR A 63 -28.02 20.87 -24.63
C THR A 63 -28.23 21.65 -25.91
N ASN A 64 -29.48 21.70 -26.34
CA ASN A 64 -29.94 22.59 -27.38
C ASN A 64 -29.55 24.01 -26.97
N SER A 65 -28.40 24.50 -27.45
CA SER A 65 -28.16 25.93 -27.51
C SER A 65 -29.17 26.46 -28.52
N SER A 66 -30.31 26.92 -28.02
CA SER A 66 -31.21 27.76 -28.80
C SER A 66 -30.37 28.87 -29.39
N SER A 67 -30.20 28.77 -30.71
CA SER A 67 -29.58 29.77 -31.56
C SER A 67 -30.36 31.07 -31.41
N ILE A 68 -29.93 31.92 -30.48
CA ILE A 68 -30.35 33.31 -30.48
C ILE A 68 -29.48 33.99 -31.53
N LYS A 69 -30.06 34.16 -32.72
CA LYS A 69 -29.55 35.06 -33.76
C LYS A 69 -29.46 36.46 -33.13
N SER A 70 -28.32 36.81 -32.56
CA SER A 70 -28.02 38.22 -32.28
C SER A 70 -27.85 38.88 -33.63
N ASP A 71 -28.76 39.78 -33.95
CA ASP A 71 -28.63 40.66 -35.10
C ASP A 71 -27.40 41.52 -34.86
N ARG A 72 -26.24 41.07 -35.36
CA ARG A 72 -24.96 41.75 -35.20
C ARG A 72 -24.95 42.99 -36.09
N ARG A 73 -25.60 44.04 -35.60
CA ARG A 73 -25.45 45.41 -36.11
C ARG A 73 -23.96 45.75 -36.09
N ARG A 74 -23.38 46.03 -37.25
CA ARG A 74 -21.97 46.42 -37.38
C ARG A 74 -21.90 47.93 -37.21
N ILE A 75 -21.44 48.38 -36.05
CA ILE A 75 -21.32 49.81 -35.72
C ILE A 75 -20.02 50.36 -36.30
N LYS A 76 -20.04 51.60 -36.81
CA LYS A 76 -18.84 52.31 -37.29
C LYS A 76 -18.04 52.89 -36.13
N TRP A 77 -17.31 52.03 -35.41
CA TRP A 77 -16.50 52.49 -34.27
C TRP A 77 -15.48 53.57 -34.67
N PRO A 78 -15.32 54.63 -33.85
CA PRO A 78 -14.26 55.62 -34.03
C PRO A 78 -12.86 54.99 -34.05
N ALA A 79 -11.89 55.67 -34.67
CA ALA A 79 -10.51 55.23 -34.60
C ALA A 79 -10.02 55.23 -33.13
N ALA A 80 -9.22 54.23 -32.74
CA ALA A 80 -8.72 54.08 -31.37
C ALA A 80 -7.85 55.25 -30.87
N SER A 81 -7.44 56.16 -31.76
CA SER A 81 -6.69 57.37 -31.43
C SER A 81 -7.55 58.55 -31.00
N MET A 82 -8.89 58.48 -31.14
CA MET A 82 -9.81 59.57 -30.80
C MET A 82 -10.25 59.49 -29.33
N ASN A 83 -9.30 59.66 -28.43
CA ASN A 83 -9.48 59.40 -26.99
C ASN A 83 -10.61 60.21 -26.33
N SER A 84 -10.85 61.47 -26.73
CA SER A 84 -11.92 62.28 -26.12
C SER A 84 -13.32 61.73 -26.45
N ILE A 85 -13.52 61.22 -27.67
CA ILE A 85 -14.80 60.65 -28.12
C ILE A 85 -15.07 59.32 -27.40
N TRP A 86 -14.03 58.55 -27.10
CA TRP A 86 -14.15 57.32 -26.29
C TRP A 86 -14.46 57.63 -24.82
N GLN A 87 -13.82 58.66 -24.25
CA GLN A 87 -14.11 59.07 -22.86
C GLN A 87 -15.55 59.57 -22.72
N GLU A 88 -16.03 60.44 -23.60
CA GLU A 88 -17.42 60.90 -23.57
C GLU A 88 -18.42 59.75 -23.76
N PHE A 89 -18.09 58.76 -24.59
CA PHE A 89 -18.94 57.59 -24.79
C PHE A 89 -18.99 56.68 -23.55
N ASP A 90 -17.84 56.44 -22.91
CA ASP A 90 -17.76 55.65 -21.70
C ASP A 90 -18.49 56.35 -20.53
N ASP A 91 -18.32 57.66 -20.36
CA ASP A 91 -19.00 58.45 -19.31
C ASP A 91 -20.54 58.42 -19.49
N ASP A 92 -21.04 58.56 -20.72
CA ASP A 92 -22.48 58.51 -21.02
C ASP A 92 -23.07 57.11 -20.81
N VAL A 93 -22.33 56.07 -21.19
CA VAL A 93 -22.73 54.67 -20.96
C VAL A 93 -22.79 54.39 -19.46
N ASP A 94 -21.79 54.82 -18.70
CA ASP A 94 -21.73 54.59 -17.26
C ASP A 94 -22.88 55.33 -16.53
N GLN A 95 -23.18 56.58 -16.89
CA GLN A 95 -24.30 57.33 -16.30
C GLN A 95 -25.66 56.66 -16.55
N ILE A 96 -25.88 56.13 -17.75
CA ILE A 96 -27.12 55.44 -18.12
C ILE A 96 -27.23 54.07 -17.44
N LEU A 97 -26.11 53.35 -17.29
CA LEU A 97 -26.07 52.05 -16.63
C LEU A 97 -26.27 52.15 -15.11
N GLU A 98 -25.79 53.22 -14.48
CA GLU A 98 -26.06 53.50 -13.06
C GLU A 98 -27.56 53.70 -12.77
N GLY A 99 -28.30 54.33 -13.70
CA GLY A 99 -29.75 54.53 -13.60
C GLY A 99 -30.59 53.24 -13.71
N MET A 100 -30.06 52.20 -14.36
CA MET A 100 -30.76 50.92 -14.59
C MET A 100 -30.47 49.84 -13.53
N ALA A 101 -29.71 50.15 -12.48
CA ALA A 101 -29.01 49.17 -11.64
C ALA A 101 -29.85 48.31 -10.64
N LYS A 102 -31.17 48.12 -10.82
CA LYS A 102 -31.97 47.21 -9.96
C LYS A 102 -32.35 45.91 -10.69
N GLY A 103 -31.78 44.77 -10.28
CA GLY A 103 -32.07 43.46 -10.85
C GLY A 103 -30.99 42.37 -10.67
N GLU A 104 -31.30 41.16 -11.13
CA GLU A 104 -30.47 39.94 -11.10
C GLU A 104 -29.33 39.98 -12.14
N ALA A 105 -28.14 39.46 -11.79
CA ALA A 105 -26.87 39.73 -12.50
C ALA A 105 -26.84 39.31 -13.99
N ASP A 106 -27.43 38.16 -14.35
CA ASP A 106 -27.42 37.69 -15.75
C ASP A 106 -28.34 38.52 -16.66
N LYS A 107 -29.48 38.97 -16.13
CA LYS A 107 -30.37 39.89 -16.85
C LYS A 107 -29.71 41.27 -17.00
N LYS A 108 -28.95 41.71 -16.00
CA LYS A 108 -28.14 42.94 -16.08
C LYS A 108 -27.12 42.89 -17.20
N LEU A 109 -26.35 41.80 -17.33
CA LEU A 109 -25.33 41.68 -18.38
C LEU A 109 -25.94 41.68 -19.79
N GLN A 110 -27.09 41.03 -19.97
CA GLN A 110 -27.79 41.04 -21.27
C GLN A 110 -28.32 42.43 -21.60
N VAL A 111 -29.00 43.09 -20.66
CA VAL A 111 -29.52 44.46 -20.85
C VAL A 111 -28.37 45.44 -21.10
N MET A 112 -27.27 45.37 -20.34
CA MET A 112 -26.07 46.18 -20.56
C MET A 112 -25.55 46.03 -21.99
N THR A 113 -25.41 44.78 -22.47
CA THR A 113 -24.88 44.52 -23.82
C THR A 113 -25.78 45.10 -24.89
N THR A 114 -27.11 44.98 -24.75
CA THR A 114 -28.07 45.54 -25.72
C THR A 114 -28.08 47.07 -25.68
N THR A 115 -28.06 47.67 -24.49
CA THR A 115 -28.05 49.14 -24.34
C THR A 115 -26.77 49.75 -24.93
N ILE A 116 -25.59 49.17 -24.65
CA ILE A 116 -24.31 49.66 -25.20
C ILE A 116 -24.32 49.63 -26.73
N VAL A 117 -24.82 48.54 -27.33
CA VAL A 117 -24.91 48.40 -28.80
C VAL A 117 -25.89 49.41 -29.40
N ASN A 118 -27.00 49.72 -28.74
CA ASN A 118 -27.96 50.71 -29.23
C ASN A 118 -27.41 52.14 -29.15
N ILE A 119 -26.81 52.54 -28.01
CA ILE A 119 -26.20 53.86 -27.86
C ILE A 119 -25.06 54.04 -28.87
N ALA A 120 -24.22 53.01 -29.05
CA ALA A 120 -23.15 53.04 -30.02
C ALA A 120 -23.67 53.09 -31.48
N ALA A 121 -24.80 52.44 -31.78
CA ALA A 121 -25.42 52.51 -33.09
C ALA A 121 -26.04 53.90 -33.38
N GLU A 122 -26.64 54.55 -32.37
CA GLU A 122 -27.17 55.92 -32.49
C GLU A 122 -26.07 56.96 -32.67
N ARG A 123 -24.98 56.86 -31.90
CA ARG A 123 -23.89 57.86 -31.90
C ARG A 123 -22.94 57.71 -33.07
N PHE A 124 -22.64 56.48 -33.50
CA PHE A 124 -21.63 56.22 -34.53
C PHE A 124 -22.20 55.71 -35.85
N GLY A 125 -23.48 55.35 -35.90
CA GLY A 125 -24.16 54.85 -37.08
C GLY A 125 -23.81 53.40 -37.42
N GLU A 126 -24.72 52.73 -38.12
CA GLU A 126 -24.53 51.36 -38.59
C GLU A 126 -23.87 51.31 -39.98
N VAL A 127 -23.07 50.27 -40.21
CA VAL A 127 -22.49 49.94 -41.52
C VAL A 127 -23.58 49.27 -42.36
N GLU A 128 -24.05 49.96 -43.40
CA GLU A 128 -24.95 49.36 -44.38
C GLU A 128 -24.31 48.13 -45.04
N LYS A 129 -25.06 47.02 -45.08
CA LYS A 129 -24.63 45.80 -45.78
C LYS A 129 -24.64 46.06 -47.29
N LYS A 130 -23.45 46.25 -47.88
CA LYS A 130 -23.29 46.22 -49.34
C LYS A 130 -23.76 44.87 -49.89
N SER A 131 -24.73 44.91 -50.80
CA SER A 131 -25.20 43.77 -51.58
C SER A 131 -24.08 43.21 -52.47
N SER A 132 -24.07 41.88 -52.59
CA SER A 132 -23.11 41.07 -53.33
C SER A 132 -22.79 41.61 -54.73
N GLY A 133 -21.51 41.86 -55.00
CA GLY A 133 -20.97 42.18 -56.33
C GLY A 133 -19.81 41.25 -56.70
N THR A 134 -20.12 40.37 -57.66
CA THR A 134 -19.26 39.77 -58.71
C THR A 134 -18.07 38.88 -58.32
N ALA A 135 -18.11 37.67 -58.89
CA ALA A 135 -17.13 36.60 -58.78
C ALA A 135 -15.71 37.05 -59.15
N TYR A 136 -14.80 36.98 -58.18
CA TYR A 136 -13.36 37.11 -58.40
C TYR A 136 -12.80 35.79 -58.91
N SER A 137 -12.24 35.81 -60.12
CA SER A 137 -11.50 34.69 -60.70
C SER A 137 -10.34 34.28 -59.79
N MET A 138 -10.39 33.06 -59.26
CA MET A 138 -9.33 32.51 -58.43
C MET A 138 -8.08 32.23 -59.27
N ASN A 139 -7.05 33.06 -59.10
CA ASN A 139 -5.73 32.84 -59.70
C ASN A 139 -5.20 31.43 -59.42
N LYS A 140 -4.65 30.75 -60.45
CA LYS A 140 -4.04 29.39 -60.37
C LYS A 140 -3.06 29.17 -59.20
N ARG A 141 -2.41 30.23 -58.69
CA ARG A 141 -1.51 30.18 -57.52
C ARG A 141 -2.25 29.88 -56.21
N ALA A 142 -3.49 30.34 -56.06
CA ALA A 142 -4.27 30.15 -54.84
C ALA A 142 -4.88 28.73 -54.76
N TYR A 143 -5.16 28.09 -55.91
CA TYR A 143 -5.49 26.65 -55.96
C TYR A 143 -4.30 25.78 -55.53
N LYS A 144 -3.10 26.03 -56.08
CA LYS A 144 -1.87 25.33 -55.66
C LYS A 144 -1.58 25.52 -54.16
N ALA A 145 -1.69 26.74 -53.65
CA ALA A 145 -1.49 27.01 -52.22
C ALA A 145 -2.56 26.37 -51.32
N ALA A 146 -3.80 26.21 -51.79
CA ALA A 146 -4.85 25.51 -51.06
C ALA A 146 -4.64 23.98 -51.04
N GLU A 147 -4.16 23.41 -52.14
CA GLU A 147 -3.80 21.99 -52.28
C GLU A 147 -2.53 21.63 -51.48
N GLU A 148 -1.56 22.52 -51.42
CA GLU A 148 -0.38 22.39 -50.55
C GLU A 148 -0.76 22.51 -49.07
N ARG A 149 -1.73 23.36 -48.71
CA ARG A 149 -2.25 23.47 -47.34
C ARG A 149 -3.01 22.21 -46.91
N THR A 150 -3.78 21.57 -47.78
CA THR A 150 -4.44 20.29 -47.48
C THR A 150 -3.41 19.16 -47.36
N GLY A 151 -2.40 19.12 -48.23
CA GLY A 151 -1.27 18.18 -48.12
C GLY A 151 -0.46 18.35 -46.82
N LEU A 152 -0.14 19.59 -46.43
CA LEU A 152 0.51 19.90 -45.16
C LEU A 152 -0.36 19.51 -43.95
N ALA A 153 -1.66 19.75 -44.00
CA ALA A 153 -2.58 19.34 -42.93
C ALA A 153 -2.64 17.80 -42.78
N GLN A 154 -2.61 17.05 -43.89
CA GLN A 154 -2.52 15.60 -43.87
C GLN A 154 -1.19 15.11 -43.28
N LEU A 155 -0.06 15.70 -43.67
CA LEU A 155 1.27 15.41 -43.10
C LEU A 155 1.32 15.70 -41.60
N MET A 156 0.79 16.84 -41.15
CA MET A 156 0.68 17.17 -39.73
C MET A 156 -0.21 16.16 -38.97
N CYS A 157 -1.29 15.68 -39.58
CA CYS A 157 -2.14 14.64 -39.00
C CYS A 157 -1.38 13.31 -38.84
N ILE A 158 -0.62 12.91 -39.86
CA ILE A 158 0.24 11.70 -39.82
C ILE A 158 1.32 11.85 -38.74
N LEU A 159 2.01 12.99 -38.68
CA LEU A 159 3.03 13.26 -37.66
C LEU A 159 2.43 13.25 -36.24
N ARG A 160 1.26 13.85 -36.03
CA ARG A 160 0.55 13.80 -34.73
C ARG A 160 0.18 12.37 -34.34
N LYS A 161 -0.29 11.56 -35.29
CA LYS A 161 -0.56 10.13 -35.07
C LYS A 161 0.72 9.38 -34.68
N ASN A 162 1.81 9.59 -35.41
CA ASN A 162 3.12 8.97 -35.14
C ASN A 162 3.67 9.36 -33.77
N ILE A 163 3.63 10.65 -33.40
CA ILE A 163 4.03 11.13 -32.08
C ILE A 163 3.19 10.48 -30.98
N ARG A 164 1.87 10.35 -31.16
CA ARG A 164 0.99 9.69 -30.18
C ARG A 164 1.36 8.21 -29.98
N VAL A 165 1.62 7.50 -31.08
CA VAL A 165 2.05 6.09 -31.04
C VAL A 165 3.41 5.96 -30.35
N LEU A 166 4.38 6.82 -30.70
CA LEU A 166 5.71 6.83 -30.11
C LEU A 166 5.67 7.15 -28.61
N ARG A 167 4.90 8.16 -28.18
CA ARG A 167 4.71 8.50 -26.76
C ARG A 167 4.10 7.33 -25.99
N ARG A 168 3.10 6.65 -26.55
CA ARG A 168 2.49 5.46 -25.94
C ARG A 168 3.50 4.31 -25.84
N ALA A 169 4.25 4.04 -26.90
CA ALA A 169 5.28 3.02 -26.91
C ALA A 169 6.39 3.32 -25.89
N GLU A 170 6.83 4.57 -25.81
CA GLU A 170 7.83 5.02 -24.84
C GLU A 170 7.31 4.87 -23.39
N TRP A 171 6.07 5.25 -23.12
CA TRP A 171 5.43 5.07 -21.83
C TRP A 171 5.36 3.58 -21.43
N HIS A 172 5.01 2.68 -22.35
CA HIS A 172 5.05 1.24 -22.11
C HIS A 172 6.47 0.74 -21.81
N ARG A 173 7.50 1.25 -22.52
CA ARG A 173 8.91 0.92 -22.24
C ARG A 173 9.35 1.43 -20.87
N ARG A 174 9.02 2.67 -20.51
CA ARG A 174 9.33 3.26 -19.20
C ARG A 174 8.69 2.45 -18.07
N ARG A 175 7.39 2.10 -18.18
CA ARG A 175 6.71 1.22 -17.21
C ARG A 175 7.34 -0.17 -17.11
N ARG A 176 7.73 -0.77 -18.23
CA ARG A 176 8.42 -2.07 -18.21
C ARG A 176 9.77 -1.98 -17.50
N ARG A 177 10.56 -0.93 -17.76
CA ARG A 177 11.83 -0.66 -17.06
C ARG A 177 11.62 -0.46 -15.56
N GLU A 178 10.63 0.33 -15.17
CA GLU A 178 10.30 0.57 -13.76
C GLU A 178 9.89 -0.71 -13.04
N ARG A 179 8.99 -1.51 -13.63
CA ARG A 179 8.60 -2.81 -13.06
C ARG A 179 9.80 -3.77 -12.98
N ALA A 180 10.68 -3.77 -13.97
CA ALA A 180 11.90 -4.57 -13.94
C ALA A 180 12.82 -4.14 -12.79
N ARG A 181 13.05 -2.83 -12.61
CA ARG A 181 13.82 -2.28 -11.48
C ARG A 181 13.22 -2.66 -10.13
N LYS A 182 11.90 -2.48 -9.95
CA LYS A 182 11.21 -2.85 -8.71
C LYS A 182 11.26 -4.35 -8.42
N ARG A 183 11.14 -5.20 -9.44
CA ARG A 183 11.32 -6.65 -9.31
C ARG A 183 12.76 -7.00 -8.92
N ALA A 184 13.75 -6.38 -9.54
CA ALA A 184 15.15 -6.61 -9.20
C ALA A 184 15.44 -6.19 -7.75
N ALA A 185 14.96 -5.01 -7.33
CA ALA A 185 15.08 -4.54 -5.95
C ALA A 185 14.39 -5.49 -4.94
N PHE A 186 13.19 -5.98 -5.27
CA PHE A 186 12.50 -6.96 -4.44
C PHE A 186 13.25 -8.28 -4.35
N ILE A 187 13.79 -8.80 -5.46
CA ILE A 187 14.55 -10.06 -5.45
C ILE A 187 15.87 -9.91 -4.67
N ALA A 188 16.54 -8.76 -4.80
CA ALA A 188 17.78 -8.48 -4.07
C ALA A 188 17.56 -8.44 -2.55
N ASN A 189 16.50 -7.76 -2.07
CA ASN A 189 16.15 -7.78 -0.66
C ASN A 189 14.62 -7.60 -0.45
N PRO A 190 13.87 -8.71 -0.34
CA PRO A 190 12.41 -8.67 -0.20
C PRO A 190 11.94 -7.95 1.07
N PHE A 191 12.65 -8.14 2.18
CA PHE A 191 12.28 -7.58 3.48
C PHE A 191 12.52 -6.08 3.55
N LYS A 192 13.67 -5.60 3.06
CA LYS A 192 13.97 -4.16 2.97
C LYS A 192 12.97 -3.46 2.05
N PHE A 193 12.73 -4.01 0.86
CA PHE A 193 11.74 -3.46 -0.07
C PHE A 193 10.35 -3.37 0.58
N THR A 194 9.93 -4.43 1.28
CA THR A 194 8.64 -4.46 1.98
C THR A 194 8.59 -3.42 3.10
N LYS A 195 9.68 -3.26 3.85
CA LYS A 195 9.78 -2.26 4.92
C LYS A 195 9.63 -0.85 4.38
N ASP A 196 10.33 -0.53 3.30
CA ASP A 196 10.27 0.79 2.65
C ASP A 196 8.89 1.03 2.01
N LEU A 197 8.29 -0.01 1.42
CA LEU A 197 6.97 0.08 0.78
C LEU A 197 5.82 0.32 1.77
N LEU A 198 5.87 -0.33 2.94
CA LEU A 198 4.82 -0.23 3.96
C LEU A 198 5.05 0.94 4.93
N GLY A 199 6.11 1.73 4.72
CA GLY A 199 6.51 2.85 5.56
C GLY A 199 7.40 2.44 6.74
N GLN A 200 8.36 3.30 7.06
CA GLN A 200 9.16 3.21 8.28
C GLN A 200 8.37 3.76 9.48
N LYS A 201 8.37 3.05 10.60
CA LYS A 201 8.36 3.71 11.92
C LYS A 201 9.81 4.16 12.16
N HIS A 202 9.99 5.45 12.42
CA HIS A 202 11.28 6.16 12.50
C HIS A 202 12.45 5.26 12.93
N SER A 203 13.39 5.02 12.02
CA SER A 203 14.74 4.58 12.38
C SER A 203 15.67 5.78 12.24
N GLY A 204 16.24 6.24 13.35
CA GLY A 204 17.42 7.11 13.32
C GLY A 204 18.64 6.31 12.91
N LYS A 205 19.62 6.96 12.25
CA LYS A 205 20.97 6.39 12.15
C LYS A 205 21.61 6.54 13.52
N LEU A 206 21.95 5.42 14.15
CA LEU A 206 22.86 5.41 15.29
C LEU A 206 24.27 5.69 14.75
N ALA A 207 24.97 6.63 15.39
CA ALA A 207 26.36 6.94 15.05
C ALA A 207 27.33 5.85 15.56
N SER A 208 26.89 5.03 16.51
CA SER A 208 27.64 3.96 17.15
C SER A 208 27.46 2.63 16.42
N SER A 209 28.48 1.76 16.46
CA SER A 209 28.37 0.41 15.90
C SER A 209 27.43 -0.46 16.74
N GLN A 210 26.91 -1.55 16.16
CA GLN A 210 26.05 -2.48 16.88
C GLN A 210 26.79 -3.16 18.05
N GLU A 211 28.08 -3.43 17.87
CA GLU A 211 28.95 -4.04 18.88
C GLU A 211 29.17 -3.10 20.07
N ASP A 212 29.37 -1.80 19.84
CA ASP A 212 29.50 -0.80 20.90
C ASP A 212 28.22 -0.68 21.73
N ILE A 213 27.06 -0.77 21.07
CA ILE A 213 25.75 -0.74 21.74
C ILE A 213 25.54 -2.00 22.55
N ASP A 214 25.81 -3.17 21.98
CA ASP A 214 25.63 -4.46 22.67
C ASP A 214 26.60 -4.59 23.86
N GLN A 215 27.83 -4.10 23.73
CA GLN A 215 28.81 -4.05 24.82
C GLN A 215 28.42 -3.04 25.90
N HIS A 216 27.94 -1.86 25.53
CA HIS A 216 27.42 -0.86 26.48
C HIS A 216 26.18 -1.37 27.21
N LEU A 217 25.25 -2.03 26.50
CA LEU A 217 24.06 -2.64 27.11
C LEU A 217 24.47 -3.77 28.07
N LYS A 218 25.43 -4.60 27.67
CA LYS A 218 25.95 -5.67 28.52
C LYS A 218 26.63 -5.10 29.76
N GLN A 219 27.43 -4.05 29.66
CA GLN A 219 28.07 -3.39 30.81
C GLN A 219 27.08 -2.63 31.71
N THR A 220 26.04 -2.05 31.13
CA THR A 220 25.09 -1.17 31.86
C THR A 220 23.95 -1.95 32.51
N TYR A 221 23.54 -3.09 31.94
CA TYR A 221 22.35 -3.84 32.36
C TYR A 221 22.63 -5.29 32.80
N SER A 222 23.89 -5.70 32.98
CA SER A 222 24.20 -6.97 33.64
C SER A 222 24.17 -6.79 35.16
N ASP A 223 22.97 -6.90 35.73
CA ASP A 223 22.78 -7.08 37.17
C ASP A 223 22.34 -8.54 37.43
N PRO A 224 23.06 -9.31 38.27
CA PRO A 224 22.64 -10.64 38.71
C PRO A 224 21.32 -10.69 39.51
N ALA A 225 20.80 -9.56 39.99
CA ALA A 225 19.62 -9.46 40.86
C ALA A 225 18.34 -8.94 40.15
N ARG A 226 18.18 -9.25 38.87
CA ARG A 226 17.08 -8.77 37.99
C ARG A 226 15.71 -9.43 38.29
N GLU A 227 15.23 -9.34 39.54
CA GLU A 227 13.89 -9.77 39.97
C GLU A 227 13.00 -8.61 40.46
N GLN A 228 13.22 -7.38 40.00
CA GLN A 228 12.27 -6.29 40.20
C GLN A 228 11.80 -5.74 38.85
N GLU A 229 10.49 -5.86 38.61
CA GLU A 229 9.82 -5.53 37.35
C GLU A 229 9.81 -4.01 37.08
N ALA A 230 10.89 -3.50 36.49
CA ALA A 230 10.87 -2.25 35.72
C ALA A 230 11.21 -2.58 34.26
N PHE A 231 10.30 -2.25 33.34
CA PHE A 231 10.58 -2.44 31.91
C PHE A 231 11.34 -1.21 31.38
N MET A 232 12.67 -1.28 31.43
CA MET A 232 13.57 -0.22 30.95
C MET A 232 13.26 1.14 31.61
N ASP A 233 13.19 2.23 30.83
CA ASP A 233 12.99 3.61 31.30
C ASP A 233 11.52 3.94 31.64
N ASP A 234 10.57 3.07 31.28
CA ASP A 234 9.13 3.35 31.38
C ASP A 234 8.58 2.92 32.75
N LEU A 235 8.41 3.88 33.66
CA LEU A 235 7.82 3.65 34.98
C LEU A 235 6.34 4.07 35.02
N THR A 236 5.48 3.21 35.56
CA THR A 236 4.06 3.51 35.80
C THR A 236 3.78 3.47 37.31
N VAL A 237 3.30 4.58 37.86
CA VAL A 237 2.90 4.69 39.27
C VAL A 237 1.39 4.79 39.36
N MET A 238 0.77 3.89 40.15
CA MET A 238 -0.66 3.88 40.40
C MET A 238 -0.91 4.08 41.89
N THR A 239 -1.74 5.06 42.25
CA THR A 239 -2.10 5.37 43.65
C THR A 239 -3.55 5.76 43.76
N GLU A 240 -4.17 5.48 44.90
CA GLU A 240 -5.57 5.82 45.17
C GLU A 240 -5.80 7.32 45.43
N SER A 241 -4.76 8.05 45.83
CA SER A 241 -4.83 9.47 46.16
C SER A 241 -3.80 10.30 45.38
N VAL A 242 -4.20 11.51 44.95
CA VAL A 242 -3.31 12.46 44.27
C VAL A 242 -2.15 12.92 45.18
N PRO A 243 -2.37 13.21 46.49
CA PRO A 243 -1.27 13.53 47.40
C PRO A 243 -0.27 12.37 47.54
N GLY A 244 -0.74 11.12 47.63
CA GLY A 244 0.12 9.94 47.68
C GLY A 244 0.96 9.79 46.41
N CYS A 245 0.35 9.98 45.24
CA CYS A 245 1.08 10.00 43.97
C CYS A 245 2.21 11.04 43.96
N ARG A 246 1.90 12.27 44.38
CA ARG A 246 2.88 13.37 44.43
C ARG A 246 4.04 13.05 45.37
N TRP A 247 3.76 12.42 46.51
CA TRP A 247 4.80 12.02 47.45
C TRP A 247 5.73 10.96 46.86
N ILE A 248 5.16 9.93 46.21
CA ILE A 248 5.93 8.89 45.51
C ILE A 248 6.77 9.48 44.38
N LEU A 249 6.20 10.36 43.55
CA LEU A 249 6.93 11.02 42.47
C LEU A 249 8.11 11.84 43.00
N LYS A 250 7.94 12.54 44.13
CA LYS A 250 9.01 13.31 44.76
C LYS A 250 10.12 12.41 45.33
N GLY A 251 9.75 11.24 45.85
CA GLY A 251 10.72 10.22 46.28
C GLY A 251 11.49 9.60 45.11
N LEU A 252 10.78 9.28 44.03
CA LEU A 252 11.38 8.76 42.80
C LEU A 252 12.31 9.79 42.14
N GLU A 253 11.95 11.07 42.14
CA GLU A 253 12.80 12.14 41.62
C GLU A 253 14.13 12.21 42.37
N LYS A 254 14.12 12.12 43.71
CA LYS A 254 15.35 12.04 44.52
C LYS A 254 16.22 10.82 44.20
N LEU A 255 15.60 9.64 44.04
CA LEU A 255 16.31 8.41 43.71
C LEU A 255 16.93 8.47 42.30
N VAL A 256 16.18 9.01 41.34
CA VAL A 256 16.60 9.18 39.95
C VAL A 256 17.71 10.24 39.84
N GLU A 257 17.61 11.34 40.61
CA GLU A 257 18.68 12.33 40.73
C GLU A 257 19.95 11.76 41.35
N TRP A 258 19.82 10.94 42.41
CA TRP A 258 20.95 10.22 43.01
C TRP A 258 21.64 9.31 41.98
N ALA A 259 20.85 8.63 41.15
CA ALA A 259 21.35 7.82 40.03
C ALA A 259 21.83 8.65 38.82
N ARG A 260 21.90 9.99 38.93
CA ARG A 260 22.29 10.93 37.87
C ARG A 260 21.42 10.86 36.61
N MET A 261 20.16 10.46 36.77
CA MET A 261 19.16 10.41 35.72
C MET A 261 18.14 11.55 35.90
N ARG A 262 17.29 11.80 34.89
CA ARG A 262 16.18 12.77 34.97
C ARG A 262 14.96 12.27 34.22
N PHE A 263 13.78 12.46 34.80
CA PHE A 263 12.52 12.26 34.10
C PHE A 263 12.35 13.30 32.99
N LYS A 264 11.73 12.90 31.87
CA LYS A 264 11.40 13.81 30.76
C LYS A 264 9.91 14.19 30.85
N PRO A 265 9.55 15.41 31.31
CA PRO A 265 8.13 15.79 31.51
C PRO A 265 7.29 15.69 30.24
N ILE A 266 7.89 15.94 29.06
CA ILE A 266 7.25 15.79 27.75
C ILE A 266 6.85 14.34 27.44
N LYS A 267 7.53 13.35 28.01
CA LYS A 267 7.19 11.93 27.89
C LYS A 267 6.30 11.42 29.02
N SER A 268 6.35 12.05 30.21
CA SER A 268 5.51 11.72 31.36
C SER A 268 4.05 12.12 31.16
N ARG A 269 3.10 11.34 31.66
CA ARG A 269 1.66 11.66 31.61
C ARG A 269 1.01 11.39 32.95
N SER A 270 0.00 12.18 33.29
CA SER A 270 -0.81 11.99 34.49
C SER A 270 -2.25 11.60 34.13
N MET A 271 -2.82 10.72 34.95
CA MET A 271 -4.20 10.28 34.84
C MET A 271 -4.84 10.33 36.22
N VAL A 272 -5.93 11.10 36.35
CA VAL A 272 -6.69 11.21 37.61
C VAL A 272 -8.15 10.89 37.35
N LEU A 273 -8.65 9.85 38.00
CA LEU A 273 -10.04 9.39 37.90
C LEU A 273 -10.77 9.72 39.22
N ARG A 274 -11.86 10.50 39.18
CA ARG A 274 -12.70 10.77 40.37
C ARG A 274 -14.17 10.53 40.04
N LYS A 275 -14.81 9.59 40.76
CA LYS A 275 -16.22 9.19 40.51
C LYS A 275 -16.51 8.89 39.03
N GLY A 276 -15.58 8.22 38.36
CA GLY A 276 -15.70 7.87 36.92
C GLY A 276 -15.57 9.03 35.93
N LYS A 277 -15.25 10.26 36.38
CA LYS A 277 -15.01 11.43 35.53
C LYS A 277 -13.56 11.91 35.63
N TRP A 278 -13.04 12.37 34.50
CA TRP A 278 -11.71 12.95 34.38
C TRP A 278 -11.65 14.33 35.03
N ARG A 279 -10.58 14.60 35.78
CA ARG A 279 -10.25 15.96 36.19
C ARG A 279 -8.79 16.24 35.90
N THR A 280 -8.53 17.41 35.33
CA THR A 280 -7.18 17.96 35.24
C THR A 280 -6.70 18.29 36.65
N SER A 281 -5.58 17.69 37.07
CA SER A 281 -4.85 18.14 38.26
C SER A 281 -4.22 19.48 37.90
N SER A 282 -4.76 20.58 38.43
CA SER A 282 -4.17 21.92 38.30
C SER A 282 -2.81 21.94 39.00
N GLY A 283 -1.75 21.73 38.23
CA GLY A 283 -0.36 21.71 38.67
C GLY A 283 0.57 21.54 37.48
N THR A 284 1.21 22.63 37.08
CA THR A 284 2.09 22.79 35.91
C THR A 284 3.32 21.89 35.96
N ALA A 285 3.37 20.85 35.12
CA ALA A 285 4.59 20.28 34.50
C ALA A 285 4.31 19.04 33.61
N ILE A 286 3.32 18.20 33.96
CA ILE A 286 3.07 16.91 33.29
C ILE A 286 1.72 16.97 32.54
N PRO A 287 1.71 16.81 31.20
CA PRO A 287 0.48 16.81 30.42
C PRO A 287 -0.49 15.71 30.85
N THR A 288 -1.78 16.02 30.85
CA THR A 288 -2.84 15.04 31.14
C THR A 288 -3.14 14.16 29.92
N ILE A 289 -3.65 12.94 30.13
CA ILE A 289 -4.06 12.03 29.02
C ILE A 289 -5.15 12.65 28.13
N THR A 290 -5.95 13.58 28.67
CA THR A 290 -6.94 14.39 27.94
C THR A 290 -6.32 15.35 26.92
N GLU A 291 -5.13 15.89 27.21
CA GLU A 291 -4.44 16.79 26.29
C GLU A 291 -3.66 16.02 25.21
N LYS A 292 -2.96 14.95 25.62
CA LYS A 292 -2.20 14.08 24.71
C LYS A 292 -2.33 12.61 25.13
N PRO A 293 -2.76 11.72 24.23
CA PRO A 293 -2.85 10.29 24.54
C PRO A 293 -1.47 9.73 24.89
N VAL A 294 -1.43 8.78 25.82
CA VAL A 294 -0.19 8.12 26.22
C VAL A 294 -0.04 6.81 25.47
N LYS A 295 1.18 6.50 25.03
CA LYS A 295 1.49 5.20 24.44
C LYS A 295 2.37 4.43 25.41
N SER A 296 1.89 3.29 25.88
CA SER A 296 2.65 2.38 26.75
C SER A 296 2.69 0.99 26.12
N LEU A 297 3.90 0.42 26.00
CA LEU A 297 4.15 -0.92 25.43
C LEU A 297 3.45 -1.19 24.09
N GLY A 298 3.28 -0.14 23.28
CA GLY A 298 2.62 -0.23 21.97
C GLY A 298 1.12 0.07 21.97
N LYS A 299 0.47 0.11 23.12
CA LYS A 299 -0.95 0.48 23.28
C LYS A 299 -1.10 1.98 23.48
N VAL A 300 -2.01 2.60 22.73
CA VAL A 300 -2.38 4.01 22.92
C VAL A 300 -3.60 4.08 23.84
N PHE A 301 -3.49 4.88 24.89
CA PHE A 301 -4.58 5.21 25.81
C PHE A 301 -4.97 6.67 25.58
N ASP A 302 -6.21 6.89 25.16
CA ASP A 302 -6.83 8.20 25.06
C ASP A 302 -7.77 8.45 26.24
N CYS A 303 -8.34 9.65 26.32
CA CYS A 303 -9.30 10.01 27.36
C CYS A 303 -10.59 9.18 27.35
N SER A 304 -10.89 8.46 26.27
CA SER A 304 -12.05 7.59 26.21
C SER A 304 -11.80 6.24 26.90
N LEU A 305 -10.51 5.85 27.06
CA LEU A 305 -10.06 4.50 27.44
C LEU A 305 -10.66 3.36 26.60
N ARG A 306 -11.31 3.69 25.48
CA ARG A 306 -11.86 2.72 24.54
C ARG A 306 -10.84 2.50 23.44
N ASP A 307 -10.72 1.25 23.02
CA ASP A 307 -9.81 0.90 21.93
C ASP A 307 -10.41 1.24 20.54
N THR A 308 -11.60 1.85 20.46
CA THR A 308 -12.36 2.04 19.20
C THR A 308 -11.60 2.88 18.16
N THR A 309 -11.02 4.00 18.58
CA THR A 309 -10.22 4.91 17.74
C THR A 309 -8.99 4.20 17.19
N SER A 310 -8.26 3.49 18.05
CA SER A 310 -7.09 2.68 17.70
C SER A 310 -7.42 1.51 16.75
N ILE A 311 -8.56 0.85 16.94
CA ILE A 311 -9.05 -0.21 16.05
C ILE A 311 -9.36 0.36 14.66
N GLN A 312 -10.07 1.50 14.57
CA GLN A 312 -10.36 2.15 13.30
C GLN A 312 -9.09 2.62 12.57
N SER A 313 -8.11 3.17 13.32
CA SER A 313 -6.80 3.51 12.78
C SER A 313 -6.10 2.28 12.20
N THR A 314 -6.11 1.16 12.92
CA THR A 314 -5.52 -0.12 12.48
C THR A 314 -6.18 -0.62 11.19
N CYS A 315 -7.50 -0.53 11.08
CA CYS A 315 -8.23 -0.87 9.86
C CYS A 315 -7.80 0.00 8.67
N THR A 316 -7.63 1.30 8.91
CA THR A 316 -7.21 2.28 7.89
C THR A 316 -5.77 2.06 7.44
N GLU A 317 -4.87 1.76 8.39
CA GLU A 317 -3.48 1.38 8.11
C GLU A 317 -3.40 0.14 7.23
N LEU A 318 -4.18 -0.91 7.54
CA LEU A 318 -4.22 -2.12 6.72
C LEU A 318 -4.66 -1.81 5.28
N ASP A 319 -5.71 -1.01 5.10
CA ASP A 319 -6.16 -0.61 3.77
C ASP A 319 -5.10 0.21 3.03
N GLY A 320 -4.39 1.09 3.75
CA GLY A 320 -3.24 1.84 3.22
C GLY A 320 -2.11 0.93 2.74
N TRP A 321 -1.75 -0.09 3.53
CA TRP A 321 -0.74 -1.09 3.18
C TRP A 321 -1.15 -1.92 1.96
N LEU A 322 -2.38 -2.43 1.93
CA LEU A 322 -2.90 -3.21 0.80
C LEU A 322 -2.94 -2.38 -0.49
N LYS A 323 -3.37 -1.11 -0.42
CA LYS A 323 -3.35 -0.16 -1.57
C LYS A 323 -1.92 0.11 -2.05
N SER A 324 -0.97 0.28 -1.13
CA SER A 324 0.45 0.52 -1.46
C SER A 324 1.07 -0.68 -2.16
N VAL A 325 0.82 -1.89 -1.66
CA VAL A 325 1.24 -3.14 -2.31
C VAL A 325 0.59 -3.31 -3.68
N ASP A 326 -0.68 -2.95 -3.82
CA ASP A 326 -1.35 -3.06 -5.11
C ASP A 326 -0.75 -2.12 -6.17
N LYS A 327 -0.41 -0.89 -5.77
CA LYS A 327 0.21 0.13 -6.62
C LYS A 327 1.72 -0.06 -6.83
N SER A 328 2.36 -0.98 -6.12
CA SER A 328 3.80 -1.23 -6.20
C SER A 328 4.29 -1.60 -7.62
N GLY A 329 3.43 -2.19 -8.45
CA GLY A 329 3.80 -2.67 -9.79
C GLY A 329 4.54 -4.01 -9.78
N LEU A 330 4.61 -4.68 -8.61
CA LEU A 330 5.13 -6.04 -8.49
C LEU A 330 4.17 -7.07 -9.12
N PRO A 331 4.69 -8.20 -9.63
CA PRO A 331 3.90 -9.38 -9.95
C PRO A 331 3.05 -9.86 -8.76
N GLY A 332 1.89 -10.43 -9.06
CA GLY A 332 0.93 -10.95 -8.07
C GLY A 332 1.53 -11.83 -6.98
N LYS A 333 2.38 -12.79 -7.38
CA LYS A 333 3.09 -13.69 -6.47
C LYS A 333 3.94 -12.95 -5.42
N PHE A 334 4.60 -11.86 -5.80
CA PHE A 334 5.43 -11.08 -4.88
C PHE A 334 4.55 -10.21 -3.98
N LYS A 335 3.42 -9.68 -4.48
CA LYS A 335 2.44 -9.00 -3.62
C LYS A 335 1.87 -9.93 -2.54
N ALA A 336 1.57 -11.18 -2.92
CA ALA A 336 1.08 -12.18 -1.98
C ALA A 336 2.14 -12.58 -0.94
N TRP A 337 3.42 -12.65 -1.35
CA TRP A 337 4.55 -12.81 -0.43
C TRP A 337 4.65 -11.65 0.57
N VAL A 338 4.50 -10.39 0.09
CA VAL A 338 4.51 -9.20 0.96
C VAL A 338 3.38 -9.24 1.98
N TYR A 339 2.20 -9.75 1.61
CA TYR A 339 1.14 -9.99 2.58
C TYR A 339 1.58 -10.98 3.66
N GLN A 340 2.03 -12.18 3.25
CA GLN A 340 2.34 -13.28 4.15
C GLN A 340 3.46 -12.94 5.15
N HIS A 341 4.50 -12.26 4.70
CA HIS A 341 5.71 -12.03 5.50
C HIS A 341 5.89 -10.58 5.96
N GLY A 342 5.13 -9.64 5.41
CA GLY A 342 5.21 -8.22 5.75
C GLY A 342 3.97 -7.73 6.48
N ILE A 343 2.81 -7.82 5.82
CA ILE A 343 1.55 -7.26 6.34
C ILE A 343 1.02 -8.09 7.50
N LEU A 344 0.97 -9.42 7.36
CA LEU A 344 0.36 -10.30 8.35
C LEU A 344 1.05 -10.19 9.73
N PRO A 345 2.38 -10.25 9.87
CA PRO A 345 3.04 -10.03 11.16
C PRO A 345 2.79 -8.62 11.73
N ARG A 346 2.72 -7.59 10.87
CA ARG A 346 2.49 -6.20 11.29
C ARG A 346 1.10 -5.98 11.85
N ILE A 347 0.07 -6.58 11.23
CA ILE A 347 -1.33 -6.41 11.65
C ILE A 347 -1.66 -7.24 12.91
N LEU A 348 -1.01 -8.38 13.11
CA LEU A 348 -1.24 -9.23 14.29
C LEU A 348 -0.89 -8.51 15.61
N TRP A 349 0.09 -7.62 15.61
CA TRP A 349 0.47 -6.89 16.83
C TRP A 349 -0.62 -5.95 17.35
N PRO A 350 -1.17 -4.99 16.56
CA PRO A 350 -2.34 -4.22 16.99
C PRO A 350 -3.54 -5.09 17.39
N LEU A 351 -3.78 -6.19 16.67
CA LEU A 351 -4.87 -7.10 16.97
C LEU A 351 -4.69 -7.87 18.29
N LEU A 352 -3.46 -8.02 18.79
CA LEU A 352 -3.17 -8.58 20.10
C LEU A 352 -3.36 -7.54 21.21
N VAL A 353 -2.81 -6.33 21.00
CA VAL A 353 -2.73 -5.26 22.01
C VAL A 353 -4.11 -4.65 22.36
N TYR A 354 -4.98 -4.47 21.36
CA TYR A 354 -6.30 -3.86 21.54
C TYR A 354 -7.38 -4.91 21.74
N ALA A 355 -8.44 -4.63 22.49
CA ALA A 355 -9.58 -5.53 22.64
C ALA A 355 -10.45 -5.57 21.37
N VAL A 356 -9.99 -6.28 20.33
CA VAL A 356 -10.65 -6.32 19.01
C VAL A 356 -11.71 -7.41 18.94
N PRO A 357 -12.97 -7.09 18.59
CA PRO A 357 -13.99 -8.11 18.32
C PRO A 357 -13.67 -8.93 17.07
N ILE A 358 -13.93 -10.25 17.11
CA ILE A 358 -13.72 -11.16 15.97
C ILE A 358 -14.41 -10.70 14.68
N SER A 359 -15.58 -10.06 14.76
CA SER A 359 -16.32 -9.53 13.61
C SER A 359 -15.53 -8.46 12.82
N THR A 360 -14.69 -7.71 13.52
CA THR A 360 -13.79 -6.73 12.89
C THR A 360 -12.70 -7.47 12.11
N VAL A 361 -12.13 -8.52 12.70
CA VAL A 361 -11.09 -9.34 12.06
C VAL A 361 -11.62 -10.06 10.82
N GLU A 362 -12.83 -10.62 10.88
CA GLU A 362 -13.50 -11.22 9.72
C GLU A 362 -13.70 -10.21 8.58
N THR A 363 -13.98 -8.95 8.93
CA THR A 363 -14.11 -7.87 7.94
C THR A 363 -12.77 -7.51 7.31
N LEU A 364 -11.70 -7.49 8.09
CA LEU A 364 -10.33 -7.29 7.58
C LEU A 364 -9.90 -8.45 6.68
N GLU A 365 -10.15 -9.70 7.09
CA GLU A 365 -9.84 -10.88 6.27
C GLU A 365 -10.57 -10.83 4.92
N ARG A 366 -11.85 -10.44 4.90
CA ARG A 366 -12.60 -10.30 3.64
C ARG A 366 -11.93 -9.30 2.67
N ARG A 367 -11.44 -8.17 3.19
CA ARG A 367 -10.69 -7.17 2.38
C ARG A 367 -9.38 -7.76 1.87
N VAL A 368 -8.62 -8.44 2.74
CA VAL A 368 -7.37 -9.12 2.38
C VAL A 368 -7.60 -10.18 1.31
N SER A 369 -8.58 -11.07 1.47
CA SER A 369 -8.91 -12.12 0.49
C SER A 369 -9.24 -11.53 -0.87
N ASN A 370 -9.95 -10.40 -0.93
CA ASN A 370 -10.26 -9.71 -2.19
C ASN A 370 -9.00 -9.16 -2.89
N HIS A 371 -8.00 -8.71 -2.14
CA HIS A 371 -6.70 -8.33 -2.69
C HIS A 371 -5.90 -9.56 -3.16
N LEU A 372 -5.83 -10.63 -2.35
CA LEU A 372 -5.12 -11.85 -2.70
C LEU A 372 -5.67 -12.50 -3.97
N ARG A 373 -7.01 -12.63 -4.11
CA ARG A 373 -7.63 -13.16 -5.34
C ARG A 373 -7.24 -12.34 -6.56
N ARG A 374 -7.34 -11.01 -6.48
CA ARG A 374 -6.97 -10.11 -7.58
C ARG A 374 -5.49 -10.20 -7.94
N TRP A 375 -4.61 -10.30 -6.95
CA TRP A 375 -3.16 -10.39 -7.20
C TRP A 375 -2.79 -11.71 -7.83
N LEU A 376 -3.36 -12.82 -7.37
CA LEU A 376 -3.08 -14.16 -7.89
C LEU A 376 -3.82 -14.47 -9.19
N GLY A 377 -4.76 -13.61 -9.62
CA GLY A 377 -5.58 -13.84 -10.81
C GLY A 377 -6.66 -14.91 -10.60
N LEU A 378 -7.08 -15.11 -9.34
CA LEU A 378 -8.12 -16.08 -8.98
C LEU A 378 -9.52 -15.48 -9.17
N PRO A 379 -10.54 -16.29 -9.50
CA PRO A 379 -11.92 -15.84 -9.60
C PRO A 379 -12.41 -15.19 -8.30
N ARG A 380 -13.22 -14.12 -8.41
CA ARG A 380 -13.79 -13.45 -7.22
C ARG A 380 -14.72 -14.37 -6.41
N SER A 381 -15.34 -15.33 -7.08
CA SER A 381 -16.23 -16.34 -6.48
C SER A 381 -15.50 -17.44 -5.72
N LEU A 382 -14.16 -17.53 -5.82
CA LEU A 382 -13.39 -18.56 -5.14
C LEU A 382 -13.52 -18.41 -3.62
N SER A 383 -13.92 -19.48 -2.94
CA SER A 383 -14.06 -19.55 -1.49
C SER A 383 -12.75 -19.20 -0.78
N SER A 384 -12.83 -18.53 0.37
CA SER A 384 -11.66 -18.30 1.24
C SER A 384 -11.10 -19.60 1.81
N ILE A 385 -11.91 -20.67 1.86
CA ILE A 385 -11.44 -22.01 2.24
C ILE A 385 -10.32 -22.46 1.30
N ALA A 386 -10.45 -22.25 -0.01
CA ALA A 386 -9.41 -22.59 -0.98
C ALA A 386 -8.15 -21.70 -0.86
N LEU A 387 -8.24 -20.53 -0.22
CA LEU A 387 -7.11 -19.64 -0.01
C LEU A 387 -6.28 -20.01 1.22
N TYR A 388 -6.94 -20.44 2.30
CA TYR A 388 -6.33 -20.58 3.63
C TYR A 388 -6.40 -21.99 4.21
N GLY A 389 -7.18 -22.90 3.61
CA GLY A 389 -7.37 -24.25 4.13
C GLY A 389 -6.14 -25.13 3.91
N ASN A 390 -5.79 -25.86 4.95
CA ASN A 390 -4.64 -26.78 4.97
C ASN A 390 -5.05 -28.21 4.60
N THR A 391 -6.35 -28.53 4.63
CA THR A 391 -6.90 -29.83 4.22
C THR A 391 -7.25 -29.91 2.73
N ASN A 392 -7.16 -28.78 2.02
CA ASN A 392 -7.44 -28.73 0.60
C ASN A 392 -6.38 -29.53 -0.18
N LYS A 393 -6.81 -30.17 -1.28
CA LYS A 393 -5.90 -30.86 -2.20
C LYS A 393 -4.87 -29.92 -2.85
N LEU A 394 -5.21 -28.64 -3.01
CA LEU A 394 -4.28 -27.58 -3.40
C LEU A 394 -4.11 -26.64 -2.20
N GLN A 395 -2.95 -26.70 -1.57
CA GLN A 395 -2.60 -25.83 -0.45
C GLN A 395 -1.86 -24.60 -0.96
N LEU A 396 -2.40 -23.42 -0.68
CA LEU A 396 -1.70 -22.16 -0.89
C LEU A 396 -0.98 -21.76 0.40
N PRO A 397 0.24 -21.19 0.33
CA PRO A 397 1.04 -20.85 1.50
C PRO A 397 0.57 -19.54 2.15
N PHE A 398 -0.73 -19.38 2.37
CA PHE A 398 -1.32 -18.18 2.98
C PHE A 398 -2.00 -18.53 4.28
N LYS A 399 -1.64 -17.78 5.32
CA LYS A 399 -2.29 -17.87 6.62
C LYS A 399 -3.52 -16.96 6.66
N SER A 400 -4.60 -17.49 7.24
CA SER A 400 -5.81 -16.75 7.55
C SER A 400 -5.54 -15.79 8.71
N LEU A 401 -6.06 -14.56 8.58
CA LEU A 401 -5.95 -13.56 9.64
C LEU A 401 -6.85 -13.93 10.82
N GLU A 402 -8.03 -14.47 10.54
CA GLU A 402 -8.98 -14.97 11.54
C GLU A 402 -8.36 -16.10 12.37
N GLU A 403 -7.72 -17.07 11.71
CA GLU A 403 -7.06 -18.19 12.39
C GLU A 403 -5.91 -17.72 13.28
N GLU A 404 -4.99 -16.93 12.75
CA GLU A 404 -3.85 -16.43 13.53
C GLU A 404 -4.33 -15.54 14.70
N PHE A 405 -5.40 -14.77 14.52
CA PHE A 405 -6.04 -14.03 15.61
C PHE A 405 -6.57 -14.96 16.70
N LYS A 406 -7.36 -15.98 16.35
CA LYS A 406 -7.92 -16.95 17.32
C LYS A 406 -6.82 -17.67 18.10
N VAL A 407 -5.78 -18.13 17.40
CA VAL A 407 -4.63 -18.80 18.01
C VAL A 407 -3.87 -17.88 18.95
N THR A 408 -3.65 -16.62 18.55
CA THR A 408 -2.94 -15.65 19.38
C THR A 408 -3.74 -15.32 20.64
N ARG A 409 -5.07 -15.19 20.54
CA ARG A 409 -5.95 -14.96 21.69
C ARG A 409 -6.07 -16.16 22.62
N ALA A 410 -6.18 -17.37 22.07
CA ALA A 410 -6.14 -18.59 22.86
C ALA A 410 -4.80 -18.72 23.63
N ARG A 411 -3.68 -18.40 22.96
CA ARG A 411 -2.36 -18.35 23.61
C ARG A 411 -2.33 -17.34 24.76
N GLU A 412 -2.90 -16.15 24.57
CA GLU A 412 -2.98 -15.11 25.60
C GLU A 412 -3.75 -15.60 26.83
N VAL A 413 -4.90 -16.26 26.65
CA VAL A 413 -5.67 -16.86 27.75
C VAL A 413 -4.84 -17.88 28.53
N VAL A 414 -4.18 -18.81 27.83
CA VAL A 414 -3.34 -19.82 28.50
C VAL A 414 -2.14 -19.17 29.18
N GLN A 415 -1.60 -18.07 28.64
CA GLN A 415 -0.50 -17.34 29.25
C GLN A 415 -0.90 -16.68 30.57
N TYR A 416 -2.09 -16.09 30.68
CA TYR A 416 -2.57 -15.54 31.96
C TYR A 416 -2.89 -16.66 32.96
N ARG A 417 -3.57 -17.72 32.52
CA ARG A 417 -3.94 -18.85 33.39
C ARG A 417 -2.73 -19.60 33.95
N ASP A 418 -1.75 -19.89 33.10
CA ASP A 418 -0.56 -20.66 33.44
C ASP A 418 0.63 -19.74 33.78
N ALA A 419 0.37 -18.49 34.20
CA ALA A 419 1.40 -17.53 34.59
C ALA A 419 2.13 -18.00 35.86
N SER A 420 3.44 -17.78 35.92
CA SER A 420 4.24 -18.12 37.12
C SER A 420 3.89 -17.23 38.31
N ASP A 421 3.48 -15.98 38.07
CA ASP A 421 3.04 -15.06 39.11
C ASP A 421 1.61 -15.42 39.59
N PRO A 422 1.43 -15.81 40.87
CA PRO A 422 0.12 -16.11 41.43
C PRO A 422 -0.87 -14.95 41.35
N LYS A 423 -0.41 -13.69 41.38
CA LYS A 423 -1.29 -12.51 41.26
C LYS A 423 -1.91 -12.47 39.87
N VAL A 424 -1.13 -12.68 38.83
CA VAL A 424 -1.61 -12.72 37.44
C VAL A 424 -2.52 -13.92 37.21
N ALA A 425 -2.11 -15.11 37.68
CA ALA A 425 -2.89 -16.33 37.51
C ALA A 425 -4.26 -16.27 38.22
N LYS A 426 -4.32 -15.64 39.40
CA LYS A 426 -5.55 -15.51 40.19
C LYS A 426 -6.38 -14.26 39.87
N ALA A 427 -5.85 -13.31 39.09
CA ALA A 427 -6.54 -12.07 38.77
C ALA A 427 -7.80 -12.25 37.90
N GLY A 428 -8.02 -13.43 37.31
CA GLY A 428 -9.22 -13.70 36.49
C GLY A 428 -9.30 -12.81 35.25
N ILE A 429 -8.16 -12.47 34.65
CA ILE A 429 -8.07 -11.57 33.49
C ILE A 429 -8.81 -12.19 32.30
N GLN A 430 -9.87 -11.52 31.84
CA GLN A 430 -10.65 -11.95 30.69
C GLN A 430 -10.13 -11.34 29.38
N VAL A 431 -9.85 -12.20 28.40
CA VAL A 431 -9.39 -11.81 27.06
C VAL A 431 -10.60 -11.46 26.19
N ARG A 432 -10.80 -10.15 25.98
CA ARG A 432 -11.98 -9.64 25.27
C ARG A 432 -11.87 -9.85 23.75
N THR A 433 -12.63 -10.79 23.20
CA THR A 433 -12.70 -11.09 21.75
C THR A 433 -14.07 -10.82 21.10
N GLY A 434 -14.99 -10.22 21.85
CA GLY A 434 -16.36 -9.91 21.41
C GLY A 434 -17.38 -10.99 21.80
N ARG A 435 -18.61 -10.88 21.28
CA ARG A 435 -19.72 -11.80 21.63
C ARG A 435 -19.78 -13.06 20.77
N LYS A 436 -19.34 -12.97 19.51
CA LYS A 436 -19.48 -14.05 18.51
C LYS A 436 -18.53 -15.22 18.76
N TRP A 437 -17.37 -14.96 19.34
CA TRP A 437 -16.37 -15.98 19.64
C TRP A 437 -15.60 -15.55 20.89
N ARG A 438 -15.43 -16.48 21.82
CA ARG A 438 -14.75 -16.28 23.10
C ARG A 438 -13.51 -17.16 23.18
N ALA A 439 -12.37 -16.54 23.51
CA ALA A 439 -11.10 -17.25 23.56
C ALA A 439 -11.06 -18.26 24.70
N GLU A 440 -11.66 -17.95 25.85
CA GLU A 440 -11.73 -18.81 27.02
C GLU A 440 -12.49 -20.12 26.72
N GLU A 441 -13.65 -20.02 26.08
CA GLU A 441 -14.47 -21.18 25.68
C GLU A 441 -13.71 -22.05 24.67
N ALA A 442 -13.03 -21.44 23.69
CA ALA A 442 -12.22 -22.18 22.72
C ALA A 442 -11.03 -22.90 23.36
N VAL A 443 -10.39 -22.31 24.39
CA VAL A 443 -9.32 -22.96 25.15
C VAL A 443 -9.86 -24.11 26.00
N GLN A 444 -11.03 -23.95 26.62
CA GLN A 444 -11.68 -25.02 27.37
C GLN A 444 -12.05 -26.20 26.47
N GLU A 445 -12.62 -25.93 25.30
CA GLU A 445 -12.92 -26.97 24.31
C GLU A 445 -11.64 -27.67 23.83
N ALA A 446 -10.57 -26.91 23.53
CA ALA A 446 -9.28 -27.49 23.15
C ALA A 446 -8.68 -28.36 24.27
N ASP A 447 -8.72 -27.90 25.53
CA ASP A 447 -8.29 -28.69 26.68
C ASP A 447 -9.14 -29.97 26.84
N ALA A 448 -10.45 -29.91 26.62
CA ALA A 448 -11.34 -31.08 26.67
C ALA A 448 -11.02 -32.09 25.55
N ARG A 449 -10.79 -31.62 24.32
CA ARG A 449 -10.39 -32.46 23.18
C ARG A 449 -9.03 -33.12 23.42
N LEU A 450 -8.07 -32.39 23.98
CA LEU A 450 -6.75 -32.95 24.36
C LEU A 450 -6.88 -34.02 25.45
N ARG A 451 -7.72 -33.79 26.47
CA ARG A 451 -8.04 -34.81 27.49
C ARG A 451 -8.71 -36.04 26.87
N GLN A 452 -9.68 -35.85 25.98
CA GLN A 452 -10.34 -36.95 25.27
C GLN A 452 -9.32 -37.75 24.46
N ARG A 453 -8.41 -37.10 23.73
CA ARG A 453 -7.34 -37.79 22.99
C ARG A 453 -6.39 -38.55 23.91
N CYS A 454 -6.09 -38.01 25.09
CA CYS A 454 -5.29 -38.69 26.09
C CYS A 454 -5.99 -39.96 26.63
N LEU A 455 -7.32 -39.91 26.83
CA LEU A 455 -8.12 -41.04 27.28
C LEU A 455 -8.29 -42.11 26.20
N VAL A 456 -8.56 -41.71 24.96
CA VAL A 456 -8.70 -42.62 23.81
C VAL A 456 -7.36 -43.28 23.47
N GLY A 457 -6.25 -42.58 23.70
CA GLY A 457 -4.92 -43.09 23.40
C GLY A 457 -4.68 -43.26 21.90
N VAL A 458 -3.74 -44.14 21.55
CA VAL A 458 -3.40 -44.44 20.17
C VAL A 458 -4.39 -45.44 19.60
N VAL A 459 -5.17 -45.00 18.61
CA VAL A 459 -6.03 -45.90 17.82
C VAL A 459 -5.16 -46.69 16.84
N THR A 460 -5.37 -48.00 16.77
CA THR A 460 -4.70 -48.86 15.79
C THR A 460 -5.03 -48.41 14.37
N ARG A 461 -4.03 -48.39 13.49
CA ARG A 461 -4.19 -48.05 12.06
C ARG A 461 -3.89 -49.27 11.21
N GLY A 462 -4.88 -49.74 10.45
CA GLY A 462 -4.74 -50.93 9.61
C GLY A 462 -4.55 -52.20 10.45
N ARG A 463 -3.57 -53.03 10.06
CA ARG A 463 -3.22 -54.28 10.78
C ARG A 463 -2.15 -54.10 11.87
N ALA A 464 -1.73 -52.87 12.16
CA ALA A 464 -0.74 -52.61 13.20
C ALA A 464 -1.33 -52.94 14.58
N GLY A 465 -0.61 -53.75 15.37
CA GLY A 465 -1.02 -54.16 16.71
C GLY A 465 -1.01 -53.02 17.72
N LEU A 466 -1.67 -53.23 18.86
CA LEU A 466 -1.62 -52.32 20.01
C LEU A 466 -0.16 -52.06 20.42
N GLY A 467 0.21 -50.80 20.66
CA GLY A 467 1.58 -50.41 21.01
C GLY A 467 2.52 -50.12 19.83
N SER A 468 2.08 -50.30 18.58
CA SER A 468 2.92 -50.03 17.38
C SER A 468 3.24 -48.55 17.16
N PHE A 469 2.49 -47.64 17.79
CA PHE A 469 2.75 -46.20 17.71
C PHE A 469 2.94 -45.60 19.10
N PRO A 470 3.90 -44.67 19.26
CA PRO A 470 4.16 -44.04 20.54
C PRO A 470 2.90 -43.30 21.04
N SER A 471 2.57 -43.51 22.31
CA SER A 471 1.48 -42.80 22.96
C SER A 471 1.82 -41.31 23.05
N PRO A 472 0.93 -40.39 22.61
CA PRO A 472 1.20 -38.97 22.73
C PRO A 472 1.31 -38.60 24.21
N GLN A 473 2.48 -38.15 24.65
CA GLN A 473 2.65 -37.57 25.98
C GLN A 473 1.92 -36.22 26.04
N MET A 474 0.66 -36.27 26.46
CA MET A 474 -0.21 -35.08 26.58
C MET A 474 -0.16 -34.44 27.97
N ASN A 475 0.56 -35.05 28.91
CA ASN A 475 0.72 -34.58 30.28
C ASN A 475 1.90 -33.60 30.41
N THR A 476 1.99 -32.65 29.48
CA THR A 476 3.07 -31.67 29.44
C THR A 476 2.63 -30.37 30.12
N ARG A 477 3.56 -29.67 30.78
CA ARG A 477 3.32 -28.36 31.39
C ARG A 477 4.05 -27.26 30.62
N GLY A 478 3.60 -26.02 30.81
CA GLY A 478 4.29 -24.85 30.28
C GLY A 478 4.23 -24.71 28.76
N LYS A 479 5.38 -24.59 28.10
CA LYS A 479 5.47 -24.22 26.68
C LYS A 479 4.86 -25.26 25.75
N GLU A 480 5.04 -26.55 26.04
CA GLU A 480 4.54 -27.62 25.19
C GLU A 480 3.02 -27.73 25.26
N ARG A 481 2.44 -27.60 26.46
CA ARG A 481 0.99 -27.50 26.62
C ARG A 481 0.39 -26.33 25.83
N ARG A 482 1.02 -25.15 25.91
CA ARG A 482 0.59 -23.97 25.12
C ARG A 482 0.62 -24.25 23.62
N ARG A 483 1.59 -25.02 23.14
CA ARG A 483 1.69 -25.40 21.73
C ARG A 483 0.55 -26.35 21.35
N LEU A 484 0.29 -27.39 22.14
CA LEU A 484 -0.78 -28.35 21.91
C LEU A 484 -2.16 -27.68 21.87
N VAL A 485 -2.44 -26.76 22.80
CA VAL A 485 -3.70 -25.98 22.80
C VAL A 485 -3.80 -25.12 21.54
N GLN A 486 -2.72 -24.47 21.11
CA GLN A 486 -2.72 -23.67 19.87
C GLN A 486 -2.96 -24.53 18.62
N GLU A 487 -2.34 -25.70 18.55
CA GLU A 487 -2.53 -26.66 17.45
C GLU A 487 -3.97 -27.19 17.43
N GLU A 488 -4.57 -27.45 18.59
CA GLU A 488 -5.96 -27.90 18.67
C GLU A 488 -6.95 -26.81 18.29
N VAL A 489 -6.70 -25.55 18.68
CA VAL A 489 -7.50 -24.40 18.22
C VAL A 489 -7.40 -24.24 16.70
N ARG A 490 -6.22 -24.46 16.09
CA ARG A 490 -6.09 -24.49 14.62
C ARG A 490 -6.88 -25.63 14.00
N ALA A 491 -6.84 -26.82 14.62
CA ALA A 491 -7.59 -27.98 14.16
C ALA A 491 -9.11 -27.71 14.17
N ALA A 492 -9.65 -27.10 15.23
CA ALA A 492 -11.06 -26.74 15.33
C ALA A 492 -11.49 -25.70 14.26
N VAL A 493 -10.62 -24.73 13.95
CA VAL A 493 -10.86 -23.77 12.85
C VAL A 493 -10.88 -24.49 11.50
N GLU A 494 -9.96 -25.42 11.28
CA GLU A 494 -9.88 -26.19 10.04
C GLU A 494 -11.03 -27.19 9.88
N GLU A 495 -11.50 -27.79 10.97
CA GLU A 495 -12.71 -28.62 11.02
C GLU A 495 -13.92 -27.80 10.57
N THR A 496 -14.08 -26.58 11.11
CA THR A 496 -15.15 -25.66 10.68
C THR A 496 -15.09 -25.35 9.19
N ARG A 497 -13.88 -25.19 8.62
CA ARG A 497 -13.70 -24.99 7.17
C ARG A 497 -14.08 -26.25 6.39
N THR A 498 -13.71 -27.42 6.88
CA THR A 498 -14.02 -28.71 6.27
C THR A 498 -15.53 -28.95 6.24
N CYS A 499 -16.24 -28.71 7.35
CA CYS A 499 -17.69 -28.80 7.40
C CYS A 499 -18.36 -27.87 6.38
N LYS A 500 -17.89 -26.62 6.27
CA LYS A 500 -18.37 -25.68 5.25
C LYS A 500 -18.07 -26.14 3.83
N ALA A 501 -16.89 -26.72 3.60
CA ALA A 501 -16.50 -27.23 2.30
C ALA A 501 -17.40 -28.39 1.85
N VAL A 502 -17.73 -29.33 2.75
CA VAL A 502 -18.67 -30.44 2.44
C VAL A 502 -20.04 -29.92 1.98
N GLY A 503 -20.52 -28.81 2.55
CA GLY A 503 -21.77 -28.17 2.13
C GLY A 503 -21.71 -27.47 0.75
N MET A 504 -20.53 -27.23 0.18
CA MET A 504 -20.38 -26.55 -1.11
C MET A 504 -20.47 -27.54 -2.28
N LYS A 505 -21.61 -27.59 -2.97
CA LYS A 505 -21.86 -28.53 -4.09
C LYS A 505 -20.74 -28.56 -5.15
N GLN A 506 -20.31 -27.39 -5.66
CA GLN A 506 -19.27 -27.32 -6.69
C GLN A 506 -17.87 -27.11 -6.12
N GLN A 507 -17.67 -26.06 -5.30
CA GLN A 507 -16.34 -25.73 -4.77
C GLN A 507 -15.85 -26.69 -3.68
N GLY A 508 -16.72 -27.53 -3.13
CA GLY A 508 -16.42 -28.54 -2.13
C GLY A 508 -16.32 -29.95 -2.68
N ALA A 509 -16.48 -30.15 -3.99
CA ALA A 509 -16.42 -31.47 -4.62
C ALA A 509 -15.10 -32.20 -4.36
N TRP A 510 -14.01 -31.46 -4.11
CA TRP A 510 -12.70 -32.00 -3.76
C TRP A 510 -12.69 -32.78 -2.44
N THR A 511 -13.68 -32.59 -1.56
CA THR A 511 -13.79 -33.37 -0.31
C THR A 511 -14.07 -34.85 -0.56
N ARG A 512 -14.64 -35.20 -1.73
CA ARG A 512 -14.93 -36.58 -2.17
C ARG A 512 -13.82 -37.20 -3.02
N TRP A 513 -12.70 -36.49 -3.20
CA TRP A 513 -11.59 -36.99 -3.99
C TRP A 513 -10.72 -37.93 -3.16
N GLU A 514 -11.24 -39.12 -2.88
CA GLU A 514 -10.60 -40.16 -2.07
C GLU A 514 -9.33 -40.71 -2.75
N ASN A 515 -9.35 -40.83 -4.09
CA ASN A 515 -8.24 -41.35 -4.89
C ASN A 515 -7.27 -40.26 -5.41
N ALA A 516 -7.47 -38.99 -5.05
CA ALA A 516 -6.58 -37.92 -5.50
C ALA A 516 -5.27 -37.94 -4.71
N VAL A 517 -4.21 -38.44 -5.38
CA VAL A 517 -2.84 -38.44 -4.88
C VAL A 517 -2.34 -37.01 -4.71
N GLU A 518 -2.01 -36.62 -3.49
CA GLU A 518 -1.32 -35.36 -3.21
C GLU A 518 0.09 -35.40 -3.82
N ARG A 519 0.35 -34.51 -4.78
CA ARG A 519 1.64 -34.43 -5.46
C ARG A 519 2.35 -33.16 -5.05
N LYS A 520 3.36 -33.30 -4.20
CA LYS A 520 4.36 -32.26 -3.93
C LYS A 520 5.32 -32.18 -5.12
N CYS A 521 4.98 -31.36 -6.11
CA CYS A 521 5.76 -31.20 -7.34
C CYS A 521 6.65 -29.96 -7.25
N MET A 522 7.97 -30.16 -7.31
CA MET A 522 8.92 -29.07 -7.58
C MET A 522 9.32 -29.13 -9.06
N THR A 523 9.18 -28.01 -9.77
CA THR A 523 9.55 -27.90 -11.19
C THR A 523 10.59 -26.80 -11.36
N CYS A 524 11.82 -27.21 -11.67
CA CYS A 524 12.93 -26.29 -11.91
C CYS A 524 13.05 -26.03 -13.42
N PHE A 525 12.97 -24.75 -13.80
CA PHE A 525 13.23 -24.28 -15.16
C PHE A 525 14.55 -23.55 -15.19
N GLN A 526 15.50 -24.03 -15.99
CA GLN A 526 16.69 -23.28 -16.33
C GLN A 526 16.76 -23.04 -17.83
N ALA A 527 16.78 -21.76 -18.21
CA ALA A 527 16.98 -21.33 -19.59
C ALA A 527 18.40 -20.79 -19.76
N ARG A 528 19.09 -21.20 -20.83
CA ARG A 528 20.35 -20.58 -21.29
C ARG A 528 20.27 -20.52 -22.82
N SER A 529 20.75 -19.43 -23.41
CA SER A 529 20.93 -19.35 -24.85
C SER A 529 22.33 -19.92 -25.15
N SER A 530 22.39 -21.10 -25.76
CA SER A 530 23.61 -21.60 -26.38
C SER A 530 23.57 -21.33 -27.89
N TRP A 531 24.73 -21.41 -28.53
CA TRP A 531 24.79 -21.63 -29.97
C TRP A 531 24.10 -22.96 -30.29
N GLU A 532 23.42 -23.04 -31.44
CA GLU A 532 22.51 -24.14 -31.78
C GLU A 532 23.22 -25.50 -31.77
N ASP A 533 24.49 -25.53 -32.17
CA ASP A 533 25.32 -26.75 -32.22
C ASP A 533 25.68 -27.33 -30.84
N ARG A 534 25.52 -26.57 -29.75
CA ARG A 534 25.85 -27.00 -28.38
C ARG A 534 24.62 -27.19 -27.47
N LEU A 535 23.43 -27.24 -28.05
CA LEU A 535 22.17 -27.34 -27.30
C LEU A 535 22.07 -28.64 -26.48
N GLU A 536 22.48 -29.78 -27.05
CA GLU A 536 22.39 -31.08 -26.39
C GLU A 536 23.39 -31.21 -25.24
N GLU A 537 24.66 -30.86 -25.44
CA GLU A 537 25.65 -30.82 -24.36
C GLU A 537 25.27 -29.85 -23.23
N ALA A 538 24.66 -28.70 -23.57
CA ALA A 538 24.18 -27.74 -22.57
C ALA A 538 23.00 -28.28 -21.78
N PHE A 539 22.10 -29.02 -22.43
CA PHE A 539 20.98 -29.72 -21.81
C PHE A 539 21.48 -30.76 -20.80
N GLU A 540 22.43 -31.61 -21.19
CA GLU A 540 23.00 -32.65 -20.33
C GLU A 540 23.74 -32.08 -19.11
N ARG A 541 24.63 -31.10 -19.31
CA ARG A 541 25.34 -30.44 -18.19
C ARG A 541 24.38 -29.85 -17.16
N LYS A 542 23.28 -29.25 -17.60
CA LYS A 542 22.27 -28.70 -16.68
C LYS A 542 21.49 -29.81 -15.98
N LEU A 543 21.15 -30.88 -16.69
CA LEU A 543 20.46 -32.01 -16.11
C LEU A 543 21.31 -32.64 -14.99
N SER A 544 22.61 -32.84 -15.23
CA SER A 544 23.57 -33.32 -14.23
C SER A 544 23.74 -32.36 -13.06
N LYS A 545 23.75 -31.04 -13.28
CA LYS A 545 23.91 -30.04 -12.21
C LYS A 545 22.81 -30.12 -11.13
N TYR A 546 21.56 -30.39 -11.52
CA TYR A 546 20.46 -30.48 -10.54
C TYR A 546 20.07 -31.92 -10.20
N ALA A 547 20.80 -32.92 -10.69
CA ALA A 547 20.52 -34.32 -10.38
C ALA A 547 20.57 -34.59 -8.87
N GLY A 548 21.59 -34.04 -8.18
CA GLY A 548 21.71 -34.12 -6.71
C GLY A 548 20.50 -33.48 -6.00
N LEU A 549 20.14 -32.24 -6.36
CA LEU A 549 19.00 -31.54 -5.75
C LEU A 549 17.66 -32.27 -5.98
N VAL A 550 17.46 -32.88 -7.16
CA VAL A 550 16.28 -33.69 -7.46
C VAL A 550 16.27 -34.95 -6.60
N SER A 551 17.43 -35.58 -6.39
CA SER A 551 17.58 -36.73 -5.48
C SER A 551 17.25 -36.35 -4.03
N ASP A 552 17.80 -35.25 -3.52
CA ASP A 552 17.54 -34.76 -2.16
C ASP A 552 16.05 -34.47 -1.96
N CYS A 553 15.39 -33.92 -2.97
CA CYS A 553 13.95 -33.69 -2.95
C CYS A 553 13.15 -35.00 -2.95
N HIS A 554 13.55 -36.00 -3.74
CA HIS A 554 12.93 -37.33 -3.70
C HIS A 554 13.10 -37.99 -2.33
N GLN A 555 14.27 -37.90 -1.71
CA GLN A 555 14.52 -38.39 -0.35
C GLN A 555 13.66 -37.67 0.70
N ALA A 556 13.41 -36.36 0.52
CA ALA A 556 12.49 -35.59 1.34
C ALA A 556 10.99 -35.83 1.00
N GLY A 557 10.67 -36.80 0.14
CA GLY A 557 9.30 -37.17 -0.22
C GLY A 557 8.63 -36.29 -1.28
N TRP A 558 9.38 -35.44 -2.00
CA TRP A 558 8.88 -34.61 -3.10
C TRP A 558 9.07 -35.30 -4.44
N ARG A 559 8.09 -35.22 -5.35
CA ARG A 559 8.30 -35.61 -6.75
C ARG A 559 8.93 -34.45 -7.50
N ALA A 560 10.26 -34.41 -7.58
CA ALA A 560 10.99 -33.34 -8.24
C ALA A 560 11.26 -33.69 -9.71
N ARG A 561 10.99 -32.74 -10.63
CA ARG A 561 11.37 -32.88 -12.04
C ARG A 561 12.14 -31.65 -12.47
N CYS A 562 13.36 -31.86 -12.95
CA CYS A 562 14.15 -30.82 -13.60
C CYS A 562 13.82 -30.83 -15.10
N PHE A 563 13.45 -29.68 -15.65
CA PHE A 563 13.32 -29.48 -17.09
C PHE A 563 14.35 -28.44 -17.53
N PRO A 564 15.55 -28.86 -17.95
CA PRO A 564 16.44 -27.97 -18.67
C PRO A 564 15.76 -27.61 -19.99
N VAL A 565 15.56 -26.32 -20.21
CA VAL A 565 14.87 -25.82 -21.39
C VAL A 565 15.88 -25.01 -22.18
N GLU A 566 16.12 -25.44 -23.42
CA GLU A 566 17.02 -24.74 -24.32
C GLU A 566 16.24 -23.97 -25.38
N VAL A 567 16.73 -22.78 -25.70
CA VAL A 567 16.20 -21.94 -26.78
C VAL A 567 17.41 -21.36 -27.50
N GLY A 568 17.50 -21.61 -28.81
CA GLY A 568 18.59 -21.14 -29.63
C GLY A 568 18.59 -19.61 -29.73
N CYS A 569 19.78 -19.04 -29.88
CA CYS A 569 19.96 -17.58 -29.96
C CYS A 569 19.24 -16.94 -31.15
N ARG A 570 18.98 -17.70 -32.23
CA ARG A 570 18.21 -17.25 -33.41
C ARG A 570 16.72 -17.59 -33.35
N GLY A 571 16.21 -17.94 -32.17
CA GLY A 571 14.79 -18.27 -31.98
C GLY A 571 14.45 -19.73 -32.26
N PHE A 572 15.44 -20.59 -32.40
CA PHE A 572 15.22 -22.02 -32.49
C PHE A 572 14.57 -22.56 -31.19
N ALA A 573 13.40 -23.18 -31.32
CA ALA A 573 12.73 -23.85 -30.21
C ALA A 573 13.23 -25.30 -30.09
N ALA A 574 14.04 -25.60 -29.07
CA ALA A 574 14.47 -26.97 -28.85
C ALA A 574 13.30 -27.89 -28.48
N ARG A 575 13.43 -29.20 -28.78
CA ARG A 575 12.43 -30.22 -28.41
C ARG A 575 12.20 -30.26 -26.89
N SER A 576 13.21 -29.94 -26.09
CA SER A 576 13.13 -29.83 -24.62
C SER A 576 12.10 -28.79 -24.15
N LEU A 577 12.01 -27.63 -24.82
CA LEU A 577 11.01 -26.58 -24.53
C LEU A 577 9.59 -27.09 -24.78
N ALA A 578 9.36 -27.72 -25.94
CA ALA A 578 8.05 -28.25 -26.30
C ALA A 578 7.61 -29.40 -25.37
N ARG A 579 8.54 -30.27 -24.97
CA ARG A 579 8.29 -31.38 -24.03
C ARG A 579 7.99 -30.85 -22.62
N ALA A 580 8.71 -29.82 -22.16
CA ALA A 580 8.46 -29.23 -20.86
C ALA A 580 7.06 -28.59 -20.78
N PHE A 581 6.63 -27.87 -21.83
CA PHE A 581 5.27 -27.30 -21.87
C PHE A 581 4.17 -28.37 -21.92
N SER A 582 4.34 -29.43 -22.70
CA SER A 582 3.41 -30.57 -22.67
C SER A 582 3.35 -31.22 -21.29
N THR A 583 4.49 -31.41 -20.64
CA THR A 583 4.53 -32.01 -19.29
C THR A 583 3.87 -31.13 -18.22
N LEU A 584 3.81 -29.81 -18.45
CA LEU A 584 3.07 -28.85 -17.63
C LEU A 584 1.57 -28.76 -17.96
N GLY A 585 1.06 -29.55 -18.91
CA GLY A 585 -0.32 -29.49 -19.37
C GLY A 585 -0.64 -28.27 -20.24
N ILE A 586 0.37 -27.60 -20.79
CA ILE A 586 0.18 -26.50 -21.75
C ILE A 586 0.14 -27.12 -23.14
N GLU A 587 -1.07 -27.21 -23.70
CA GLU A 587 -1.33 -27.87 -24.98
C GLU A 587 -1.96 -26.94 -26.02
N GLY A 588 -2.11 -27.44 -27.25
CA GLY A 588 -2.80 -26.76 -28.34
C GLY A 588 -2.26 -25.36 -28.66
N GLU A 589 -3.18 -24.40 -28.82
CA GLU A 589 -2.85 -23.03 -29.20
C GLU A 589 -2.02 -22.30 -28.14
N ARG A 590 -2.27 -22.59 -26.85
CA ARG A 590 -1.52 -22.02 -25.72
C ARG A 590 -0.05 -22.44 -25.78
N LYS A 591 0.22 -23.70 -26.14
CA LYS A 591 1.59 -24.22 -26.35
C LYS A 591 2.30 -23.47 -27.48
N ARG A 592 1.64 -23.35 -28.64
CA ARG A 592 2.21 -22.63 -29.81
C ARG A 592 2.49 -21.16 -29.50
N ARG A 593 1.62 -20.51 -28.72
CA ARG A 593 1.80 -19.11 -28.29
C ARG A 593 2.95 -18.96 -27.29
N ALA A 594 3.07 -19.89 -26.33
CA ALA A 594 4.13 -19.90 -25.34
C ALA A 594 5.51 -20.14 -25.98
N ILE A 595 5.60 -21.09 -26.93
CA ILE A 595 6.83 -21.34 -27.70
C ILE A 595 7.23 -20.07 -28.46
N ARG A 596 6.32 -19.50 -29.28
CA ARG A 596 6.59 -18.26 -30.03
C ARG A 596 7.02 -17.09 -29.14
N SER A 597 6.32 -16.87 -28.02
CA SER A 597 6.70 -15.79 -27.10
C SER A 597 8.10 -15.99 -26.50
N THR A 598 8.53 -17.24 -26.32
CA THR A 598 9.83 -17.57 -25.73
C THR A 598 10.94 -17.45 -26.76
N THR A 599 10.73 -17.96 -27.98
CA THR A 599 11.66 -17.83 -29.10
C THR A 599 11.88 -16.36 -29.48
N ASP A 600 10.80 -15.59 -29.60
CA ASP A 600 10.88 -14.15 -29.88
C ASP A 600 11.66 -13.39 -28.79
N ALA A 601 11.56 -13.84 -27.53
CA ALA A 601 12.29 -13.24 -26.43
C ALA A 601 13.78 -13.54 -26.51
N ALA A 602 14.14 -14.77 -26.88
CA ALA A 602 15.52 -15.18 -27.11
C ALA A 602 16.13 -14.40 -28.28
N GLU A 603 15.46 -14.32 -29.43
CA GLU A 603 15.93 -13.55 -30.59
C GLU A 603 16.17 -12.08 -30.26
N ARG A 604 15.22 -11.44 -29.58
CA ARG A 604 15.36 -10.03 -29.18
C ARG A 604 16.53 -9.81 -28.23
N ALA A 605 16.78 -10.75 -27.31
CA ALA A 605 17.89 -10.69 -26.39
C ALA A 605 19.23 -10.88 -27.12
N SER A 606 19.33 -11.88 -28.00
CA SER A 606 20.52 -12.14 -28.82
C SER A 606 20.84 -10.99 -29.76
N ARG A 607 19.82 -10.42 -30.43
CA ARG A 607 19.96 -9.23 -31.27
C ARG A 607 20.48 -8.04 -30.46
N TRP A 608 19.97 -7.86 -29.24
CA TRP A 608 20.45 -6.78 -28.36
C TRP A 608 21.92 -6.99 -27.97
N LEU A 609 22.32 -8.21 -27.60
CA LEU A 609 23.72 -8.55 -27.31
C LEU A 609 24.63 -8.33 -28.51
N TRP A 610 24.20 -8.76 -29.71
CA TRP A 610 24.93 -8.55 -30.95
C TRP A 610 25.17 -7.06 -31.23
N LEU A 611 24.15 -6.22 -31.02
CA LEU A 611 24.26 -4.78 -31.19
C LEU A 611 25.20 -4.12 -30.15
N LYS A 612 25.40 -4.76 -28.99
CA LYS A 612 26.21 -4.27 -27.87
C LYS A 612 27.61 -4.89 -27.80
N ARG A 613 28.00 -5.72 -28.78
CA ARG A 613 29.27 -6.48 -28.77
C ARG A 613 30.54 -5.63 -28.70
N GLY A 614 30.47 -4.35 -29.06
CA GLY A 614 31.60 -3.41 -29.00
C GLY A 614 31.62 -2.50 -27.76
N GLU A 615 30.63 -2.59 -26.87
CA GLU A 615 30.59 -1.79 -25.63
C GLU A 615 31.22 -2.58 -24.48
N PRO A 616 32.11 -1.98 -23.67
CA PRO A 616 32.63 -2.62 -22.46
C PRO A 616 31.49 -2.99 -21.51
N TRP A 617 31.48 -4.24 -21.04
CA TRP A 617 30.53 -4.70 -20.03
C TRP A 617 30.85 -4.01 -18.69
N SER A 618 30.18 -2.91 -18.40
CA SER A 618 30.20 -2.32 -17.06
C SER A 618 29.16 -3.03 -16.19
N HIS A 619 29.63 -3.74 -15.16
CA HIS A 619 28.76 -4.12 -14.06
C HIS A 619 28.37 -2.82 -13.36
N GLY A 620 27.10 -2.42 -13.49
CA GLY A 620 26.58 -1.27 -12.75
C GLY A 620 26.71 -1.54 -11.26
N ASN A 621 27.59 -0.80 -10.59
CA ASN A 621 27.72 -0.75 -9.14
C ASN A 621 26.41 -0.34 -8.47
#